data_AF-A0A2P9D468-F1
#
_entry.id   AF-A0A2P9D468-F1
#
_cell.length_a   1.000
_cell.length_b   1.000
_cell.length_c   1.000
_cell.angle_alpha   90.00
_cell.angle_beta   90.00
_cell.angle_gamma   90.00
#
_symmetry.space_group_name_H-M   'P 1'
#
loop_
_entity.id
_entity.type
_entity.pdbx_description
1 polymer ?
#
loop_
_entity_poly.entity_id
_entity_poly.type
_entity_poly.pdbx_seq_one_letter_code
_entity_poly.pdbx_strand_id
1 'polypeptide(L)'
;MVDIKLKSVNSSCEFKLDFNEIKLPDDINILKDIEKEVENSIYHLKRSNDEIKEFDPQGLDKDLFLAYNENKFALYRKEERLTLIRKKIQIIQNTQGLADTLNVSQKNVIVNKEDDNIKNDNIINNTINDHNNEQKDEDLNNSNTARKDGIYL
;
A
#
# COMPACT_ATOMS: atom_id res chain seq x y z
N MET A 1 13.38 17.18 20.88
CA MET A 1 14.50 17.56 20.00
C MET A 1 15.69 18.06 20.81
N VAL A 2 16.87 17.47 20.58
CA VAL A 2 18.16 17.80 21.22
C VAL A 2 19.21 17.89 20.12
N ASP A 3 20.01 18.96 20.15
CA ASP A 3 21.12 19.15 19.23
C ASP A 3 22.40 18.53 19.80
N ILE A 4 22.97 17.56 19.09
CA ILE A 4 24.25 16.92 19.45
C ILE A 4 25.32 17.40 18.48
N LYS A 5 26.38 17.98 19.01
CA LYS A 5 27.56 18.40 18.23
C LYS A 5 28.77 17.57 18.63
N LEU A 6 29.24 16.75 17.71
CA LEU A 6 30.51 16.03 17.84
C LEU A 6 31.63 16.89 17.22
N LYS A 7 32.72 17.11 17.97
CA LYS A 7 33.90 17.84 17.49
C LYS A 7 35.13 16.93 17.50
N SER A 8 35.89 16.96 16.42
CA SER A 8 37.24 16.43 16.28
C SER A 8 38.21 17.58 15.97
N VAL A 9 39.52 17.32 16.00
CA VAL A 9 40.57 18.33 15.76
C VAL A 9 40.38 19.06 14.42
N ASN A 10 39.87 18.36 13.39
CA ASN A 10 39.73 18.90 12.04
C ASN A 10 38.29 18.90 11.49
N SER A 11 37.29 18.53 12.30
CA SER A 11 35.91 18.43 11.82
C SER A 11 34.88 18.59 12.93
N SER A 12 33.68 19.03 12.57
CA SER A 12 32.53 18.97 13.47
C SER A 12 31.31 18.45 12.72
N CYS A 13 30.54 17.60 13.38
CA CYS A 13 29.27 17.09 12.87
C CYS A 13 28.15 17.45 13.85
N GLU A 14 27.02 17.91 13.33
CA GLU A 14 25.85 18.31 14.11
C GLU A 14 24.66 17.43 13.71
N PHE A 15 23.99 16.85 14.70
CA PHE A 15 22.81 16.03 14.51
C PHE A 15 21.69 16.58 15.40
N LYS A 16 20.48 16.64 14.84
CA LYS A 16 19.27 16.90 15.63
C LYS A 16 18.62 15.56 15.94
N LEU A 17 18.54 15.20 17.20
CA LEU A 17 17.82 14.02 17.65
C LEU A 17 16.47 14.44 18.19
N ASP A 18 15.40 14.00 17.55
CA ASP A 18 14.10 14.04 18.19
C ASP A 18 13.80 12.69 18.85
N PHE A 19 13.83 12.66 20.18
CA PHE A 19 13.50 11.45 20.96
C PHE A 19 12.03 11.03 20.82
N ASN A 20 11.19 11.93 20.29
CA ASN A 20 9.81 11.62 19.96
C ASN A 20 9.65 11.07 18.52
N GLU A 21 10.71 11.08 17.71
CA GLU A 21 10.68 10.57 16.35
C GLU A 21 10.66 9.04 16.35
N ILE A 22 9.57 8.46 15.83
CA ILE A 22 9.46 7.03 15.59
C ILE A 22 10.24 6.69 14.32
N LYS A 23 11.48 6.25 14.47
CA LYS A 23 12.26 5.72 13.34
C LYS A 23 11.75 4.35 12.94
N LEU A 24 11.01 4.30 11.83
CA LEU A 24 10.55 3.05 11.22
C LEU A 24 11.64 2.50 10.27
N PRO A 25 11.83 1.18 10.17
CA PRO A 25 12.75 0.58 9.21
C PRO A 25 12.25 0.76 7.76
N ASP A 26 13.14 0.56 6.78
CA ASP A 26 12.80 0.60 5.34
C ASP A 26 12.48 -0.79 4.76
N ASP A 27 12.71 -1.86 5.53
CA ASP A 27 12.39 -3.23 5.10
C ASP A 27 10.88 -3.50 5.25
N ILE A 28 10.24 -3.88 4.13
CA ILE A 28 8.80 -4.12 4.08
C ILE A 28 8.34 -5.32 4.90
N ASN A 29 9.16 -6.38 5.01
CA ASN A 29 8.80 -7.57 5.79
C ASN A 29 8.82 -7.22 7.28
N ILE A 30 9.86 -6.51 7.71
CA ILE A 30 9.95 -6.01 9.09
C ILE A 30 8.78 -5.07 9.39
N LEU A 31 8.42 -4.16 8.47
CA LEU A 31 7.28 -3.27 8.66
C LEU A 31 5.95 -4.02 8.81
N LYS A 32 5.72 -5.09 8.04
CA LYS A 32 4.51 -5.93 8.15
C LYS A 32 4.45 -6.70 9.47
N ASP A 33 5.59 -7.20 9.94
CA ASP A 33 5.65 -7.86 11.25
C ASP A 33 5.31 -6.88 12.38
N ILE A 34 5.90 -5.67 12.34
CA ILE A 34 5.59 -4.59 13.30
C ILE A 34 4.12 -4.16 13.18
N GLU A 35 3.57 -4.04 11.98
CA GLU A 35 2.15 -3.73 11.76
C GLU A 35 1.26 -4.72 12.52
N LYS A 36 1.48 -6.02 12.32
CA LYS A 36 0.72 -7.09 12.94
C LYS A 36 0.86 -7.10 14.47
N GLU A 37 2.06 -6.84 14.99
CA GLU A 37 2.30 -6.74 16.43
C GLU A 37 1.52 -5.58 17.07
N VAL A 38 1.51 -4.43 16.40
CA VAL A 38 0.79 -3.23 16.85
C VAL A 38 -0.72 -3.47 16.77
N GLU A 39 -1.23 -4.09 15.71
CA GLU A 39 -2.64 -4.47 15.58
C GLU A 39 -3.08 -5.42 16.70
N ASN A 40 -2.28 -6.44 16.99
CA ASN A 40 -2.59 -7.39 18.06
C ASN A 40 -2.61 -6.69 19.43
N SER A 41 -1.67 -5.79 19.67
CA SER A 41 -1.64 -4.96 20.90
C SER A 41 -2.89 -4.09 21.03
N ILE A 42 -3.32 -3.45 19.94
CA ILE A 42 -4.54 -2.63 19.91
C ILE A 42 -5.78 -3.50 20.20
N TYR A 43 -5.86 -4.68 19.57
CA TYR A 43 -6.96 -5.61 19.80
C TYR A 43 -7.09 -5.99 21.29
N HIS A 44 -5.98 -6.37 21.93
CA HIS A 44 -6.00 -6.74 23.34
C HIS A 44 -6.33 -5.56 24.27
N LEU A 45 -5.86 -4.35 23.97
CA LEU A 45 -6.22 -3.16 24.75
C LEU A 45 -7.70 -2.79 24.61
N LYS A 46 -8.27 -2.90 23.39
CA LYS A 46 -9.71 -2.67 23.16
C LYS A 46 -10.54 -3.66 23.96
N ARG A 47 -10.20 -4.95 23.87
CA ARG A 47 -10.86 -6.00 24.64
C ARG A 47 -10.76 -5.76 26.15
N SER A 48 -9.58 -5.43 26.67
CA SER A 48 -9.40 -5.10 28.09
C SER A 48 -10.25 -3.91 28.53
N ASN A 49 -10.40 -2.89 27.69
CA ASN A 49 -11.28 -1.76 27.96
C ASN A 49 -12.77 -2.12 27.97
N ASP A 50 -13.19 -3.05 27.11
CA ASP A 50 -14.55 -3.55 27.10
C ASP A 50 -14.83 -4.39 28.36
N GLU A 51 -13.88 -5.23 28.78
CA GLU A 51 -13.93 -5.99 30.02
C GLU A 51 -14.01 -5.05 31.24
N ILE A 52 -13.18 -4.00 31.32
CA ILE A 52 -13.25 -3.02 32.42
C ILE A 52 -14.63 -2.36 32.51
N LYS A 53 -15.23 -1.98 31.37
CA LYS A 53 -16.58 -1.38 31.35
C LYS A 53 -17.68 -2.35 31.77
N GLU A 54 -17.53 -3.64 31.46
CA GLU A 54 -18.47 -4.67 31.88
C GLU A 54 -18.45 -4.83 33.40
N PHE A 55 -17.25 -4.79 34.01
CA PHE A 55 -17.08 -4.88 35.45
C PHE A 55 -17.44 -3.60 36.22
N ASP A 56 -17.08 -2.42 35.71
CA ASP A 56 -17.38 -1.12 36.31
C ASP A 56 -18.02 -0.14 35.30
N PRO A 57 -19.31 -0.33 34.98
CA PRO A 57 -20.00 0.48 33.99
C PRO A 57 -20.22 1.93 34.43
N GLN A 58 -20.19 2.20 35.74
CA GLN A 58 -20.37 3.54 36.30
C GLN A 58 -19.03 4.26 36.55
N GLY A 59 -17.89 3.58 36.44
CA GLY A 59 -16.57 4.16 36.68
C GLY A 59 -16.36 4.58 38.13
N LEU A 60 -16.97 3.86 39.09
CA LEU A 60 -16.89 4.18 40.51
C LEU A 60 -15.62 3.62 41.15
N ASP A 61 -15.08 2.54 40.60
CA ASP A 61 -13.80 2.00 41.03
C ASP A 61 -12.68 2.87 40.45
N LYS A 62 -11.97 3.55 41.35
CA LYS A 62 -10.92 4.50 40.99
C LYS A 62 -9.77 3.81 40.25
N ASP A 63 -9.42 2.58 40.61
CA ASP A 63 -8.30 1.88 40.02
C ASP A 63 -8.66 1.41 38.61
N LEU A 64 -9.88 0.90 38.43
CA LEU A 64 -10.41 0.55 37.10
C LEU A 64 -10.54 1.78 36.20
N PHE A 65 -11.00 2.92 36.75
CA PHE A 65 -11.05 4.19 36.02
C PHE A 65 -9.66 4.63 35.54
N LEU A 66 -8.63 4.53 36.39
CA LEU A 66 -7.26 4.89 36.01
C LEU A 66 -6.72 3.94 34.93
N ALA A 67 -6.87 2.63 35.12
CA ALA A 67 -6.43 1.63 34.14
C ALA A 67 -7.10 1.84 32.77
N TYR A 68 -8.40 2.12 32.75
CA TYR A 68 -9.14 2.41 31.51
C TYR A 68 -8.61 3.64 30.78
N ASN A 69 -8.29 4.72 31.51
CA ASN A 69 -7.75 5.94 30.92
C ASN A 69 -6.31 5.76 30.43
N GLU A 70 -5.49 5.00 31.15
CA GLU A 70 -4.15 4.62 30.70
C GLU A 70 -4.23 3.81 29.40
N ASN A 71 -5.10 2.81 29.34
CA ASN A 71 -5.35 2.02 28.13
C ASN A 71 -5.82 2.89 26.97
N LYS A 72 -6.70 3.87 27.21
CA LYS A 72 -7.12 4.84 26.18
C LYS A 72 -5.95 5.63 25.60
N PHE A 73 -5.07 6.13 26.47
CA PHE A 73 -3.89 6.86 26.02
C PHE A 73 -2.94 5.96 25.22
N ALA A 74 -2.70 4.73 25.70
CA ALA A 74 -1.90 3.74 25.01
C ALA A 74 -2.48 3.37 23.63
N LEU A 75 -3.81 3.24 23.52
CA LEU A 75 -4.51 3.01 22.25
C LEU A 75 -4.26 4.14 21.27
N TYR A 76 -4.45 5.40 21.68
CA TYR A 76 -4.22 6.55 20.81
C TYR A 76 -2.81 6.54 20.21
N ARG A 77 -1.79 6.32 21.04
CA ARG A 77 -0.39 6.26 20.60
C ARG A 77 -0.10 5.08 19.67
N LYS A 78 -0.72 3.93 19.93
CA LYS A 78 -0.56 2.74 19.07
C LYS A 78 -1.27 2.91 17.72
N GLU A 79 -2.44 3.52 17.68
CA GLU A 79 -3.18 3.81 16.44
C GLU A 79 -2.44 4.86 15.59
N GLU A 80 -1.86 5.89 16.21
CA GLU A 80 -0.97 6.84 15.55
C GLU A 80 0.24 6.12 14.92
N ARG A 81 0.91 5.25 15.70
CA ARG A 81 2.04 4.46 15.20
C ARG A 81 1.66 3.54 14.04
N LEU A 82 0.51 2.87 14.13
CA LEU A 82 -0.02 2.01 13.06
C LEU A 82 -0.25 2.79 11.77
N THR A 83 -0.76 4.01 11.88
CA THR A 83 -0.97 4.91 10.74
C THR A 83 0.36 5.27 10.05
N LEU A 84 1.41 5.55 10.84
CA LEU A 84 2.75 5.84 10.29
C LEU A 84 3.35 4.61 9.60
N ILE A 85 3.20 3.42 10.17
CA ILE A 85 3.67 2.15 9.58
C ILE A 85 3.00 1.91 8.23
N ARG A 86 1.68 1.97 8.18
CA ARG A 86 0.90 1.79 6.95
C ARG A 86 1.28 2.79 5.87
N LYS A 87 1.43 4.06 6.25
CA LYS A 87 1.90 5.11 5.34
C LYS A 87 3.28 4.79 4.77
N LYS A 88 4.20 4.30 5.59
CA LYS A 88 5.56 3.94 5.15
C LYS A 88 5.55 2.73 4.21
N ILE A 89 4.79 1.69 4.54
CA ILE A 89 4.60 0.52 3.65
C ILE A 89 4.08 0.98 2.28
N GLN A 90 3.06 1.84 2.26
CA GLN A 90 2.50 2.36 1.02
C GLN A 90 3.52 3.14 0.18
N ILE A 91 4.33 3.99 0.82
CA ILE A 91 5.40 4.74 0.13
C ILE A 91 6.39 3.77 -0.52
N ILE A 92 6.89 2.77 0.22
CA ILE A 92 7.87 1.80 -0.27
C ILE A 92 7.31 1.00 -1.45
N GLN A 93 6.07 0.52 -1.33
CA GLN A 93 5.41 -0.24 -2.40
C GLN A 93 5.24 0.60 -3.68
N ASN A 94 4.83 1.86 -3.55
CA ASN A 94 4.68 2.76 -4.69
C ASN A 94 6.03 3.06 -5.36
N THR A 95 7.10 3.25 -4.58
CA THR A 95 8.44 3.48 -5.13
C THR A 95 9.00 2.25 -5.84
N GLN A 96 8.75 1.05 -5.31
CA GLN A 96 9.17 -0.19 -5.95
C GLN A 96 8.43 -0.42 -7.28
N GLY A 97 7.10 -0.21 -7.29
CA GLY A 97 6.31 -0.33 -8.52
C GLY A 97 6.72 0.67 -9.61
N LEU A 98 7.14 1.88 -9.23
CA LEU A 98 7.66 2.86 -10.18
C LEU A 98 9.03 2.44 -10.76
N ALA A 99 9.92 1.88 -9.95
CA ALA A 99 11.21 1.36 -10.43
C ALA A 99 11.01 0.18 -11.39
N ASP A 100 10.08 -0.72 -11.09
CA ASP A 100 9.81 -1.89 -11.92
C ASP A 100 9.23 -1.49 -13.28
N THR A 101 8.33 -0.49 -13.34
CA THR A 101 7.78 0.03 -14.60
C THR A 101 8.82 0.75 -15.46
N LEU A 102 9.71 1.54 -14.85
CA LEU A 102 10.81 2.22 -15.55
C LEU A 102 11.82 1.22 -16.13
N ASN A 103 12.14 0.16 -15.38
CA ASN A 103 13.05 -0.90 -15.84
C ASN A 103 12.47 -1.70 -17.01
N VAL A 104 11.15 -1.96 -17.03
CA VAL A 104 10.46 -2.59 -18.17
C VAL A 104 10.49 -1.69 -19.41
N SER A 105 10.29 -0.39 -19.23
CA SER A 105 10.33 0.57 -20.35
C SER A 105 11.73 0.71 -20.96
N GLN A 106 12.80 0.66 -20.16
CA GLN A 106 14.18 0.75 -20.69
C GLN A 106 14.60 -0.54 -21.41
N LYS A 107 14.15 -1.71 -20.93
CA LYS A 107 14.47 -3.00 -21.55
C LYS A 107 13.83 -3.15 -22.93
N ASN A 108 12.62 -2.60 -23.14
CA ASN A 108 11.95 -2.61 -24.45
C ASN A 108 12.55 -1.61 -25.47
N VAL A 109 13.30 -0.60 -25.04
CA VAL A 109 13.95 0.37 -25.95
C VAL A 109 15.28 -0.17 -26.50
N ILE A 110 15.95 -1.07 -25.78
CA ILE A 110 17.28 -1.59 -26.18
C ILE A 110 17.19 -2.76 -27.18
N VAL A 111 16.04 -3.43 -27.32
CA VAL A 111 15.89 -4.58 -28.25
C VAL A 111 15.67 -4.14 -29.72
N ASN A 112 15.56 -2.83 -30.02
CA ASN A 112 15.31 -2.33 -31.38
C ASN A 112 16.50 -1.54 -32.00
N LYS A 113 17.73 -1.74 -31.52
CA LYS A 113 18.92 -1.14 -32.15
C LYS A 113 20.02 -2.17 -32.34
N GLU A 114 20.00 -2.74 -33.54
CA GLU A 114 21.03 -3.46 -34.31
C GLU A 114 20.20 -4.38 -35.23
N ASP A 115 19.83 -3.96 -36.44
CA ASP A 115 20.75 -4.01 -37.58
C ASP A 115 20.54 -2.86 -38.59
N ASP A 116 21.64 -2.18 -38.91
CA ASP A 116 21.78 -1.32 -40.07
C ASP A 116 22.17 -2.14 -41.32
N ASN A 117 21.69 -1.66 -42.48
CA ASN A 117 22.03 -1.99 -43.88
C ASN A 117 21.30 -3.16 -44.55
N ILE A 118 20.23 -2.83 -45.29
CA ILE A 118 20.22 -3.00 -46.76
C ILE A 118 19.46 -1.82 -47.41
N LYS A 119 20.17 -0.98 -48.16
CA LYS A 119 19.58 -0.14 -49.22
C LYS A 119 19.22 -1.05 -50.40
N ASN A 120 18.00 -0.95 -50.91
CA ASN A 120 17.80 -0.76 -52.35
C ASN A 120 16.36 -0.39 -52.69
N ASP A 121 16.28 0.58 -53.57
CA ASP A 121 15.08 1.13 -54.19
C ASP A 121 14.21 0.05 -54.84
N ASN A 122 12.90 0.14 -54.66
CA ASN A 122 11.94 -0.09 -55.75
C ASN A 122 10.56 0.46 -55.37
N ILE A 123 10.24 1.57 -56.01
CA ILE A 123 8.90 2.14 -56.13
C ILE A 123 8.05 1.16 -56.95
N ILE A 124 6.96 0.63 -56.36
CA ILE A 124 5.82 0.13 -57.13
C ILE A 124 4.56 0.74 -56.53
N ASN A 125 4.02 1.71 -57.26
CA ASN A 125 2.66 2.20 -57.15
C ASN A 125 1.66 1.18 -57.73
N ASN A 126 0.38 1.38 -57.41
CA ASN A 126 -0.85 0.79 -57.97
C ASN A 126 -1.28 -0.54 -57.33
N THR A 127 -2.53 -0.77 -56.91
CA THR A 127 -3.81 -0.22 -57.38
C THR A 127 -4.89 -0.45 -56.31
N ILE A 128 -5.78 0.53 -56.11
CA ILE A 128 -7.06 0.37 -55.42
C ILE A 128 -7.98 -0.50 -56.28
N ASN A 129 -8.55 -1.57 -55.74
CA ASN A 129 -9.77 -2.16 -56.30
C ASN A 129 -10.70 -2.58 -55.16
N ASP A 130 -11.77 -1.80 -55.02
CA ASP A 130 -13.03 -2.15 -54.38
C ASP A 130 -13.59 -3.44 -54.95
N HIS A 131 -14.11 -4.32 -54.10
CA HIS A 131 -15.32 -5.11 -54.39
C HIS A 131 -16.09 -5.41 -53.10
N ASN A 132 -17.20 -4.68 -52.94
CA ASN A 132 -18.33 -5.04 -52.10
C ASN A 132 -19.18 -6.11 -52.80
N ASN A 133 -19.62 -7.13 -52.07
CA ASN A 133 -21.02 -7.62 -52.03
C ASN A 133 -21.13 -8.73 -50.98
N GLU A 134 -21.93 -8.55 -49.92
CA GLU A 134 -23.33 -9.04 -49.80
C GLU A 134 -23.41 -10.58 -49.86
N GLN A 135 -24.09 -11.31 -48.98
CA GLN A 135 -25.15 -11.02 -48.01
C GLN A 135 -25.47 -12.36 -47.28
N LYS A 136 -25.99 -12.26 -46.04
CA LYS A 136 -27.14 -13.05 -45.50
C LYS A 136 -26.90 -14.52 -45.08
N ASP A 137 -27.50 -15.08 -44.03
CA ASP A 137 -28.78 -14.88 -43.30
C ASP A 137 -28.57 -15.25 -41.79
N GLU A 138 -29.16 -14.52 -40.82
CA GLU A 138 -30.34 -14.87 -39.97
C GLU A 138 -30.06 -16.05 -38.99
N ASP A 139 -30.32 -16.05 -37.68
CA ASP A 139 -31.41 -15.49 -36.85
C ASP A 139 -30.98 -15.48 -35.36
N LEU A 140 -31.11 -14.37 -34.64
CA LEU A 140 -32.21 -14.02 -33.70
C LEU A 140 -32.26 -14.79 -32.37
N ASN A 141 -31.97 -14.03 -31.29
CA ASN A 141 -32.71 -13.88 -30.03
C ASN A 141 -33.23 -15.13 -29.28
N ASN A 142 -32.95 -15.23 -27.97
CA ASN A 142 -33.93 -14.78 -26.97
C ASN A 142 -33.38 -14.72 -25.52
N SER A 143 -34.03 -13.84 -24.80
CA SER A 143 -33.93 -13.33 -23.44
C SER A 143 -34.38 -14.26 -22.30
N ASN A 144 -33.93 -13.87 -21.10
CA ASN A 144 -34.62 -13.81 -19.81
C ASN A 144 -35.34 -15.03 -19.21
N THR A 145 -35.00 -15.31 -17.94
CA THR A 145 -35.84 -15.59 -16.74
C THR A 145 -35.06 -16.52 -15.80
N ALA A 146 -35.20 -16.58 -14.47
CA ALA A 146 -35.79 -15.78 -13.41
C ALA A 146 -35.30 -16.37 -12.07
N ARG A 147 -35.40 -15.57 -11.00
CA ARG A 147 -35.27 -15.84 -9.56
C ARG A 147 -35.56 -17.27 -9.07
N LYS A 148 -34.88 -17.68 -7.98
CA LYS A 148 -35.54 -18.13 -6.72
C LYS A 148 -34.60 -18.24 -5.52
N ASP A 149 -35.23 -18.04 -4.37
CA ASP A 149 -34.72 -17.91 -3.00
C ASP A 149 -34.18 -19.22 -2.39
N GLY A 150 -33.47 -19.12 -1.26
CA GLY A 150 -33.20 -20.28 -0.41
C GLY A 150 -32.26 -20.04 0.78
N ILE A 151 -32.79 -19.44 1.85
CA ILE A 151 -32.27 -19.57 3.23
C ILE A 151 -32.56 -21.02 3.68
N TYR A 152 -31.61 -21.70 4.32
CA TYR A 152 -31.90 -22.84 5.19
C TYR A 152 -30.93 -22.91 6.38
N LEU A 153 -31.55 -22.73 7.56
CA LEU A 153 -31.27 -23.17 8.93
C LEU A 153 -29.86 -23.03 9.52
#